data_AF-A0A7V0JR82-F1
#
_entry.id   AF-A0A7V0JR82-F1
#
_cell.length_a   1.000
_cell.length_b   1.000
_cell.length_c   1.000
_cell.angle_alpha   90.00
_cell.angle_beta   90.00
_cell.angle_gamma   90.00
#
_symmetry.space_group_name_H-M   'P 1'
#
loop_
_entity.id
_entity.type
_entity.pdbx_description
1 polymer ?
#
loop_
_entity_poly.entity_id
_entity_poly.type
_entity_poly.pdbx_seq_one_letter_code
_entity_poly.pdbx_strand_id
1 'polypeptide(L)' 'MLFKDCLCFQVGKIARKMSEITREKVRSYGLTTTQFFLLIALYEEDGTLISTLAHKLALRKATLTGLLDRLERDG' A
#
# COMPACT_ATOMS: atom_id res chain seq x y z
N MET A 1 -22.34 20.01 11.93
CA MET A 1 -21.01 19.34 11.89
C MET A 1 -20.02 20.30 11.24
N LEU A 2 -18.97 20.72 11.94
CA LEU A 2 -17.92 21.55 11.33
C LEU A 2 -16.99 20.65 10.52
N PHE A 3 -16.39 21.18 9.46
CA PHE A 3 -15.47 20.43 8.60
C PHE A 3 -14.29 19.84 9.37
N LYS A 4 -13.79 20.56 10.38
CA LYS A 4 -12.72 20.09 11.27
C LYS A 4 -13.09 18.83 12.06
N ASP A 5 -14.38 18.55 12.26
CA ASP A 5 -14.88 17.40 13.03
C ASP A 5 -15.28 16.22 12.12
N CYS A 6 -15.16 16.37 10.79
CA CYS A 6 -15.47 15.29 9.85
C CYS A 6 -14.36 14.22 9.91
N LEU A 7 -14.68 13.08 10.52
CA LEU A 7 -13.74 11.97 10.71
C LEU A 7 -13.15 11.48 9.38
N CYS A 8 -13.95 11.37 8.32
CA CYS A 8 -13.47 10.98 6.99
C CYS A 8 -12.38 11.92 6.47
N PHE A 9 -12.54 13.23 6.69
CA PHE A 9 -11.54 14.22 6.29
C PHE A 9 -10.27 14.11 7.14
N GLN A 10 -10.42 13.96 8.47
CA GLN A 10 -9.29 13.80 9.39
C GLN A 10 -8.47 12.54 9.05
N VAL A 11 -9.13 11.40 8.88
CA VAL A 11 -8.50 10.12 8.50
C VAL A 11 -7.80 10.25 7.15
N GLY A 12 -8.46 10.84 6.15
CA GLY A 12 -7.85 11.08 4.84
C GLY A 12 -6.60 11.98 4.90
N LYS A 13 -6.62 13.01 5.75
CA LYS A 13 -5.46 13.88 5.99
C LYS A 13 -4.29 13.12 6.63
N ILE A 14 -4.58 12.29 7.63
CA ILE A 14 -3.57 11.44 8.29
C ILE A 14 -3.00 10.43 7.30
N ALA A 15 -3.86 9.73 6.55
CA ALA A 15 -3.45 8.72 5.57
C ALA A 15 -2.50 9.30 4.50
N ARG A 16 -2.78 10.50 3.98
CA ARG A 16 -1.89 11.19 3.04
C ARG A 16 -0.53 11.48 3.66
N LYS A 17 -0.50 12.05 4.86
CA LYS A 17 0.75 12.36 5.57
C LYS A 17 1.56 11.10 5.89
N MET A 18 0.90 10.02 6.29
CA MET A 18 1.55 8.72 6.49
C MET A 18 2.12 8.16 5.19
N SER A 19 1.39 8.28 4.08
CA SER A 19 1.86 7.83 2.75
C SER A 19 3.09 8.61 2.28
N GLU A 20 3.14 9.92 2.53
CA GLU A 20 4.30 10.78 2.23
C GLU A 20 5.53 10.36 3.06
N ILE A 21 5.39 10.23 4.38
CA ILE A 21 6.48 9.81 5.27
C ILE A 21 7.02 8.43 4.87
N THR A 22 6.13 7.47 4.59
CA THR A 22 6.56 6.13 4.16
C THR A 22 7.28 6.22 2.82
N ARG A 23 6.75 6.97 1.86
CA ARG A 23 7.38 7.17 0.54
C ARG A 23 8.80 7.70 0.69
N GLU A 24 9.02 8.72 1.51
CA GLU A 24 10.34 9.30 1.75
C GLU A 24 11.33 8.25 2.28
N LYS A 25 10.89 7.41 3.24
CA LYS A 25 11.72 6.36 3.84
C LYS A 25 12.07 5.24 2.87
N VAL A 26 11.17 4.91 1.94
CA VAL A 26 11.37 3.76 1.04
C VAL A 26 11.96 4.15 -0.31
N ARG A 27 12.03 5.46 -0.61
CA ARG A 27 12.49 5.98 -1.91
C ARG A 27 13.92 5.54 -2.26
N SER A 28 14.81 5.45 -1.27
CA SER A 28 16.20 5.00 -1.48
C SER A 28 16.29 3.57 -1.98
N TYR A 29 15.25 2.76 -1.77
CA TYR A 29 15.15 1.38 -2.27
C TYR A 29 14.44 1.29 -3.63
N GLY A 30 14.10 2.41 -4.26
CA GLY A 30 13.35 2.42 -5.53
C GLY A 30 11.87 2.03 -5.38
N LEU A 31 11.36 1.93 -4.15
CA LEU A 31 10.01 1.47 -3.87
C LEU A 31 8.99 2.61 -3.75
N THR A 32 7.74 2.31 -4.07
CA THR A 32 6.57 3.11 -3.68
C THR A 32 5.99 2.63 -2.34
N THR A 33 5.20 3.48 -1.68
CA THR A 33 4.48 3.11 -0.44
C THR A 33 3.65 1.84 -0.59
N THR A 34 2.97 1.65 -1.72
CA THR A 34 2.15 0.46 -1.97
C THR A 34 3.01 -0.79 -2.18
N GLN A 35 4.10 -0.68 -2.94
CA GLN A 35 5.04 -1.79 -3.13
C GLN A 35 5.68 -2.20 -1.79
N PHE A 36 6.04 -1.23 -0.94
CA PHE A 36 6.53 -1.51 0.40
C PHE A 36 5.54 -2.31 1.25
N PHE A 37 4.27 -1.90 1.31
CA PHE A 37 3.26 -2.67 2.06
C PHE A 37 3.00 -4.05 1.46
N LEU A 38 3.08 -4.19 0.14
CA LEU A 38 3.00 -5.49 -0.51
C LEU A 38 4.16 -6.40 -0.08
N LEU A 39 5.39 -5.90 -0.05
CA LEU A 39 6.55 -6.66 0.42
C LEU A 39 6.41 -7.06 1.89
N ILE A 40 5.91 -6.19 2.76
CA ILE A 40 5.61 -6.55 4.16
C ILE A 40 4.58 -7.68 4.22
N ALA A 41 3.49 -7.57 3.46
CA ALA A 41 2.43 -8.58 3.46
C ALA A 41 2.92 -9.95 2.95
N LEU A 42 3.84 -9.96 1.99
CA LEU A 42 4.51 -11.17 1.50
C LEU A 42 5.53 -11.74 2.49
N TYR A 43 6.17 -10.89 3.28
CA TYR A 43 7.15 -11.30 4.29
C TYR A 43 6.51 -12.06 5.47
N GLU A 44 5.22 -11.81 5.74
CA GLU A 44 4.48 -12.50 6.80
C GLU A 44 4.22 -13.98 6.49
N GLU A 45 3.86 -14.30 5.24
CA GLU A 45 3.42 -15.63 4.84
C GLU A 45 3.70 -15.87 3.35
N ASP A 46 4.59 -16.81 3.07
CA ASP A 46 4.90 -17.23 1.70
C ASP A 46 3.73 -18.01 1.08
N GLY A 47 3.63 -18.00 -0.25
CA GLY A 47 2.57 -18.69 -0.99
C GLY A 47 1.15 -18.11 -0.80
N THR A 48 1.03 -16.92 -0.21
CA THR A 48 -0.27 -16.27 0.01
C THR A 48 -1.02 -16.04 -1.31
N LEU A 49 -2.30 -16.43 -1.35
CA LEU A 49 -3.16 -16.19 -2.52
C LEU A 49 -3.28 -14.69 -2.82
N ILE A 50 -3.23 -14.34 -4.11
CA ILE A 50 -3.40 -12.95 -4.59
C ILE A 50 -4.71 -12.32 -4.07
N SER A 51 -5.80 -13.09 -3.97
CA SER A 51 -7.06 -12.60 -3.39
C SER A 51 -6.93 -12.18 -1.93
N THR A 52 -6.16 -12.93 -1.15
CA THR A 52 -5.90 -12.64 0.26
C THR A 52 -5.03 -11.41 0.41
N LEU A 53 -3.98 -11.27 -0.41
CA LEU A 53 -3.14 -10.07 -0.45
C LEU A 53 -3.94 -8.83 -0.87
N ALA A 54 -4.82 -8.96 -1.87
CA ALA A 54 -5.67 -7.86 -2.32
C ALA A 54 -6.59 -7.39 -1.19
N HIS A 55 -7.16 -8.32 -0.43
CA HIS A 55 -7.96 -8.02 0.76
C HIS A 55 -7.12 -7.34 1.86
N LYS A 56 -5.96 -7.91 2.23
CA LYS A 56 -5.04 -7.33 3.23
C LYS A 56 -4.65 -5.88 2.90
N LEU A 57 -4.39 -5.60 1.63
CA LEU A 57 -3.92 -4.28 1.16
C LEU A 57 -5.07 -3.32 0.79
N ALA A 58 -6.33 -3.73 0.94
CA ALA A 58 -7.49 -2.98 0.48
C ALA A 58 -7.39 -2.55 -1.01
N LEU A 59 -6.87 -3.45 -1.86
CA LEU A 59 -6.70 -3.25 -3.29
C LEU A 59 -7.67 -4.13 -4.09
N ARG A 60 -8.01 -3.68 -5.29
CA ARG A 60 -8.66 -4.56 -6.27
C ARG A 60 -7.66 -5.60 -6.76
N LYS A 61 -8.12 -6.84 -6.96
CA LYS A 61 -7.28 -7.94 -7.49
C LYS A 61 -6.53 -7.54 -8.77
N ALA A 62 -7.21 -6.90 -9.73
CA ALA A 62 -6.58 -6.47 -10.98
C ALA A 62 -5.44 -5.43 -10.76
N THR A 63 -5.60 -4.54 -9.78
CA THR A 63 -4.55 -3.58 -9.41
C THR A 63 -3.36 -4.30 -8.79
N LEU A 64 -3.61 -5.27 -7.91
CA LEU A 64 -2.57 -6.04 -7.28
C LEU A 64 -1.80 -6.92 -8.28
N THR A 65 -2.49 -7.59 -9.20
CA THR A 65 -1.85 -8.35 -10.28
C THR A 65 -0.88 -7.47 -11.05
N GLY A 66 -1.32 -6.31 -11.56
CA GLY A 66 -0.42 -5.43 -12.29
C GLY A 66 0.73 -4.84 -11.45
N LEU A 67 0.58 -4.74 -10.12
CA LEU A 67 1.68 -4.35 -9.23
C LEU A 67 2.70 -5.47 -9.06
N LEU A 68 2.25 -6.71 -8.90
CA LEU A 68 3.09 -7.90 -8.83
C LEU A 68 3.85 -8.10 -10.14
N ASP A 69 3.19 -8.03 -11.30
CA ASP A 69 3.83 -8.18 -12.60
C ASP A 69 4.97 -7.16 -12.81
N ARG A 70 4.79 -5.93 -12.34
CA ARG A 70 5.85 -4.91 -12.40
C ARG A 70 6.97 -5.18 -11.41
N LEU A 71 6.64 -5.59 -10.18
CA LEU A 71 7.65 -5.93 -9.18
C LEU A 71 8.51 -7.13 -9.59
N GLU A 72 7.90 -8.15 -10.21
CA GLU A 72 8.62 -9.31 -10.72
C GLU A 72 9.53 -8.94 -11.90
N ARG A 73 9.07 -8.05 -12.79
CA ARG A 73 9.87 -7.57 -13.93
C ARG A 73 11.02 -6.66 -13.51
N ASP A 74 10.81 -5.81 -12.51
CA ASP A 74 11.77 -4.78 -12.10
C ASP A 74 12.71 -5.25 -10.97
N GLY A 75 12.49 -6.46 -10.42
CA GLY A 75 13.33 -7.14 -9.44
C GLY A 75 14.41 -8.03 -10.06
#